data_AF-A0A7J4IX85-F1
#
_entry.id   AF-A0A7J4IX85-F1
#
_cell.length_a   1.000
_cell.length_b   1.000
_cell.length_c   1.000
_cell.angle_alpha   90.00
_cell.angle_beta   90.00
_cell.angle_gamma   90.00
#
_symmetry.space_group_name_H-M   'P 1'
#
loop_
_entity.id
_entity.type
_entity.pdbx_description
1 polymer ?
#
loop_
_entity_poly.entity_id
_entity_poly.type
_entity_poly.pdbx_seq_one_letter_code
_entity_poly.pdbx_strand_id
1 'polypeptide(L)'
;MFFLALAIFIISLFAYSKSKSRRILLVSLAFFLFTVKWLVKILDIFYSPGRFLSDSSENLFELGIMVSLLVALFYRKSWKKVFANEERSG
;
A
#
# COMPACT_ATOMS: atom_id res chain seq x y z
N MET A 1 3.36 13.40 10.30
CA MET A 1 3.44 12.31 9.29
C MET A 1 2.14 12.06 8.55
N PHE A 2 0.97 12.10 9.21
CA PHE A 2 -0.34 11.90 8.56
C PHE A 2 -0.59 12.73 7.28
N PHE A 3 -0.36 14.04 7.30
CA PHE A 3 -0.59 14.89 6.12
C PHE A 3 0.31 14.53 4.93
N LEU A 4 1.55 14.10 5.19
CA LEU A 4 2.47 13.64 4.13
C LEU A 4 1.98 12.33 3.52
N ALA A 5 1.56 11.37 4.37
CA ALA A 5 0.96 10.12 3.93
C ALA A 5 -0.27 10.35 3.05
N LEU A 6 -1.16 11.25 3.48
CA LEU A 6 -2.37 11.62 2.77
C LEU A 6 -2.06 12.27 1.41
N ALA A 7 -1.08 13.19 1.36
CA ALA A 7 -0.66 13.82 0.12
C ALA A 7 -0.12 12.78 -0.88
N ILE A 8 0.75 11.85 -0.42
CA ILE A 8 1.30 10.80 -1.28
C ILE A 8 0.20 9.82 -1.72
N PHE A 9 -0.75 9.49 -0.85
CA PHE A 9 -1.92 8.67 -1.21
C PHE A 9 -2.73 9.31 -2.33
N ILE A 10 -3.04 10.61 -2.22
CA ILE A 10 -3.79 11.35 -3.25
C ILE A 10 -3.01 11.36 -4.57
N ILE A 11 -1.71 11.66 -4.55
CA ILE A 11 -0.86 11.65 -5.75
C ILE A 11 -0.85 10.26 -6.40
N SER A 12 -0.71 9.21 -5.60
CA SER A 12 -0.73 7.81 -6.05
C SER A 12 -2.08 7.44 -6.67
N LEU A 13 -3.19 7.87 -6.07
CA LEU A 13 -4.53 7.64 -6.58
C LEU A 13 -4.76 8.34 -7.92
N PHE A 14 -4.31 9.59 -8.06
CA PHE A 14 -4.34 10.33 -9.32
C PHE A 14 -3.47 9.66 -10.40
N ALA A 15 -2.27 9.20 -10.03
CA ALA A 15 -1.41 8.46 -10.94
C ALA A 15 -2.05 7.14 -11.41
N TYR A 16 -2.80 6.47 -10.53
CA TYR A 16 -3.56 5.26 -10.89
C TYR A 16 -4.67 5.57 -11.89
N SER A 17 -5.42 6.65 -11.69
CA SER A 17 -6.48 7.08 -12.61
C SER A 17 -5.95 7.31 -14.04
N LYS A 18 -4.75 7.90 -14.15
CA LYS A 18 -4.14 8.24 -15.44
C LYS A 18 -3.52 7.04 -16.17
N SER A 19 -2.90 6.10 -15.45
CA SER A 19 -2.13 4.99 -16.06
C SER A 19 -2.79 3.61 -15.92
N LYS A 20 -3.84 3.47 -15.08
CA LYS A 20 -4.53 2.21 -14.72
C LYS A 20 -3.61 1.03 -14.39
N SER A 21 -2.38 1.30 -13.99
CA SER A 21 -1.39 0.27 -13.72
C SER A 21 -1.68 -0.40 -12.37
N ARG A 22 -1.79 -1.73 -12.37
CA ARG A 22 -1.98 -2.54 -11.15
C ARG A 22 -0.90 -2.27 -10.09
N ARG A 23 0.31 -1.85 -10.48
CA ARG A 23 1.33 -1.42 -9.52
C ARG A 23 0.95 -0.16 -8.77
N ILE A 24 0.42 0.83 -9.47
CA ILE A 24 0.05 2.10 -8.85
C ILE A 24 -1.14 1.87 -7.92
N LEU A 25 -2.04 0.93 -8.24
CA LEU A 25 -3.07 0.49 -7.30
C LEU A 25 -2.48 -0.07 -6.00
N LEU A 26 -1.49 -0.97 -6.09
CA LEU A 26 -0.83 -1.55 -4.90
C LEU A 26 -0.07 -0.51 -4.08
N VAL A 27 0.56 0.47 -4.75
CA VAL A 27 1.20 1.60 -4.07
C VAL A 27 0.15 2.48 -3.38
N SER A 28 -0.95 2.80 -4.07
CA SER A 28 -2.08 3.53 -3.48
C SER A 28 -2.66 2.80 -2.27
N LEU A 29 -2.81 1.47 -2.35
CA LEU A 29 -3.30 0.66 -1.25
C LEU A 29 -2.35 0.69 -0.04
N ALA A 30 -1.04 0.66 -0.27
CA ALA A 30 -0.04 0.79 0.79
C ALA A 30 -0.16 2.15 1.51
N PHE A 31 -0.23 3.24 0.75
CA PHE A 31 -0.37 4.58 1.32
C PHE A 31 -1.76 4.82 1.95
N PHE A 32 -2.80 4.16 1.45
CA PHE A 32 -4.11 4.14 2.07
C PHE A 32 -4.04 3.50 3.46
N LEU A 33 -3.49 2.29 3.58
CA LEU A 33 -3.32 1.60 4.86
C LEU A 33 -2.47 2.42 5.84
N PHE A 34 -1.40 3.05 5.35
CA PHE A 34 -0.57 3.92 6.17
C PHE A 34 -1.32 5.17 6.67
N THR A 35 -2.16 5.77 5.83
CA THR A 35 -3.00 6.91 6.19
C THR A 35 -4.06 6.50 7.21
N VAL A 36 -4.72 5.36 7.02
CA VAL A 36 -5.71 4.82 7.96
C VAL A 36 -5.06 4.51 9.31
N LYS A 37 -3.88 3.86 9.36
CA LYS A 37 -3.12 3.64 10.61
C LYS A 37 -2.94 4.94 11.38
N TRP A 38 -2.45 5.99 10.70
CA TRP A 38 -2.24 7.29 11.32
C TRP A 38 -3.55 7.96 11.75
N LEU A 39 -4.62 7.83 10.98
CA LEU A 39 -5.93 8.35 11.36
C LEU A 39 -6.42 7.70 12.65
N VAL A 40 -6.32 6.37 12.76
CA VAL A 40 -6.73 5.69 13.99
C VAL A 40 -5.84 6.09 15.16
N LYS A 41 -4.53 6.24 14.95
CA LYS A 41 -3.62 6.75 15.99
C LYS A 41 -3.98 8.16 16.47
N ILE A 42 -4.39 9.03 15.55
CA ILE A 42 -4.90 10.37 15.89
C ILE A 42 -6.21 10.25 16.69
N LEU A 43 -7.15 9.41 16.26
CA LEU A 43 -8.42 9.19 16.97
C LEU A 43 -8.21 8.62 18.38
N ASP A 44 -7.25 7.69 18.54
CA ASP A 44 -6.92 7.08 19.83
C ASP A 44 -6.42 8.13 20.84
N ILE A 45 -5.61 9.10 20.38
CA ILE A 45 -5.17 10.25 21.20
C ILE A 45 -6.36 11.10 21.68
N PHE A 46 -7.39 11.28 20.85
CA PHE A 46 -8.53 12.14 21.18
C PHE A 46 -9.63 11.44 21.99
N TYR A 47 -9.84 10.14 21.81
CA TYR A 47 -10.97 9.41 22.42
C TYR A 47 -10.59 8.53 23.62
N SER A 48 -9.46 7.80 23.60
CA SER A 48 -9.05 6.99 24.75
C SER A 48 -7.55 6.66 24.71
N PRO A 49 -6.68 7.51 25.25
CA PRO A 49 -5.24 7.28 25.17
C PRO A 49 -4.86 5.92 25.78
N GLY A 50 -4.50 4.97 24.90
CA GLY A 50 -3.95 3.66 25.26
C GLY A 50 -4.92 2.48 25.26
N ARG A 51 -6.15 2.59 24.70
CA ARG A 51 -7.08 1.44 24.65
C ARG A 51 -7.77 1.15 23.30
N PHE A 52 -7.78 2.03 22.30
CA PHE A 52 -8.56 1.73 21.07
C PHE A 52 -7.87 0.74 20.13
N LEU A 53 -6.55 0.78 20.00
CA LEU A 53 -5.80 -0.14 19.15
C LEU A 53 -4.60 -0.72 19.90
N SER A 54 -4.58 -2.04 20.10
CA SER A 54 -3.43 -2.70 20.73
C SER A 54 -2.23 -2.73 19.78
N ASP A 55 -1.02 -2.90 20.33
CA ASP A 55 0.23 -3.04 19.57
C ASP A 55 0.16 -4.06 18.42
N SER A 56 -0.70 -5.09 18.56
CA SER A 56 -0.89 -6.11 17.53
C SER A 56 -1.49 -5.55 16.24
N SER A 57 -2.38 -4.56 16.34
CA SER A 57 -2.99 -3.91 15.18
C SER A 57 -1.98 -3.06 14.41
N GLU A 58 -1.04 -2.41 15.11
CA GLU A 58 0.02 -1.62 14.46
C GLU A 58 0.92 -2.49 13.58
N ASN A 59 1.26 -3.69 14.04
CA ASN A 59 2.03 -4.68 13.29
C ASN A 59 1.28 -5.22 12.07
N LEU A 60 -0.04 -5.43 12.18
CA LEU A 60 -0.86 -5.88 11.05
C LEU A 60 -0.91 -4.82 9.93
N PHE A 61 -1.01 -3.54 10.28
CA PHE A 61 -0.93 -2.46 9.28
C PHE A 61 0.45 -2.42 8.60
N GLU A 62 1.54 -2.54 9.37
CA GLU A 62 2.89 -2.56 8.80
C GLU A 62 3.12 -3.75 7.89
N LEU A 63 2.64 -4.93 8.27
CA LEU A 63 2.72 -6.13 7.45
C LEU A 63 1.91 -5.99 6.16
N GLY A 64 0.70 -5.43 6.23
CA GLY A 64 -0.12 -5.13 5.05
C GLY A 64 0.56 -4.13 4.10
N ILE A 65 1.18 -3.08 4.63
CA ILE A 65 1.95 -2.11 3.85
C ILE A 65 3.15 -2.77 3.19
N MET A 66 3.94 -3.55 3.94
CA MET A 66 5.10 -4.28 3.40
C MET A 66 4.68 -5.23 2.29
N VAL A 67 3.66 -6.05 2.49
CA VAL A 67 3.17 -6.99 1.49
C VAL A 67 2.71 -6.24 0.23
N SER A 68 1.95 -5.15 0.39
CA SER A 68 1.47 -4.37 -0.76
C SER A 68 2.63 -3.76 -1.57
N LEU A 69 3.65 -3.21 -0.90
CA LEU A 69 4.84 -2.67 -1.57
C LEU A 69 5.71 -3.75 -2.20
N LEU A 70 5.88 -4.90 -1.52
CA LEU A 70 6.62 -6.04 -2.03
C LEU A 70 5.96 -6.56 -3.32
N VAL A 71 4.65 -6.78 -3.29
CA VAL A 71 3.90 -7.20 -4.49
C VAL A 71 4.02 -6.13 -5.58
N ALA A 72 3.91 -4.83 -5.25
CA ALA A 72 4.07 -3.75 -6.23
C ALA A 72 5.44 -3.79 -6.93
N LEU A 73 6.52 -4.04 -6.19
CA LEU A 73 7.88 -4.16 -6.71
C LEU A 73 8.04 -5.36 -7.65
N PHE A 74 7.56 -6.54 -7.24
CA PHE A 74 7.75 -7.78 -8.01
C PHE A 74 6.75 -7.99 -9.15
N TYR A 75 5.65 -7.23 -9.19
CA TYR A 75 4.65 -7.29 -10.26
C TYR A 75 5.23 -6.98 -11.66
N ARG A 76 6.48 -6.49 -11.80
CA ARG A 76 7.14 -6.31 -13.11
C ARG A 76 7.85 -7.53 -13.64
N LYS A 77 8.51 -8.28 -12.76
CA LYS A 77 9.60 -9.16 -13.18
C LYS A 77 9.10 -10.55 -13.58
N SER A 78 7.97 -11.00 -13.05
CA SER A 78 7.50 -12.37 -13.26
C SER A 78 6.82 -12.60 -14.62
N TRP A 79 6.12 -11.62 -15.18
CA TRP A 79 5.30 -11.87 -16.38
C TRP A 79 6.10 -11.75 -17.70
N LYS A 80 7.06 -10.83 -17.81
CA LYS A 80 7.90 -10.75 -19.02
C LYS A 80 8.75 -12.00 -19.27
N LYS A 81 9.09 -12.76 -18.23
CA LYS A 81 9.89 -13.99 -18.35
C LYS A 81 9.05 -15.22 -18.68
N VAL A 82 7.79 -15.24 -18.25
CA VAL A 82 6.84 -16.33 -18.55
C VAL A 82 6.41 -16.28 -20.02
N PHE A 83 5.97 -15.12 -20.52
CA PHE A 83 5.56 -14.99 -21.93
C PHE A 83 6.73 -15.04 -22.92
N ALA A 84 7.94 -14.62 -22.52
CA ALA A 84 9.12 -14.75 -23.39
C ALA A 84 9.64 -16.19 -23.55
N ASN A 85 9.24 -17.12 -22.67
CA ASN A 85 9.60 -18.53 -22.78
C ASN A 85 8.58 -19.33 -23.61
N GLU A 86 7.31 -18.91 -23.65
CA GLU A 86 6.30 -19.56 -24.50
C GLU A 86 6.57 -19.35 -25.99
N GLU A 87 7.03 -18.16 -26.41
CA GLU A 87 7.39 -17.87 -27.82
C GLU A 87 8.64 -18.61 -28.32
N ARG A 88 9.44 -19.22 -27.44
CA ARG A 88 10.59 -20.06 -27.84
C ARG A 88 10.28 -21.56 -27.86
N SER A 89 9.04 -21.94 -27.50
CA SER A 89 8.61 -23.32 -27.35
C SER A 89 7.58 -23.77 -28.40
N GLY A 90 7.20 -22.88 -29.33
CA GLY A 90 6.23 -23.12 -30.40
C GLY A 90 6.87 -23.08 -31.78
#